data_AF-A0A101EP55-F1
#
_entry.id   AF-A0A101EP55-F1
#
_cell.length_a   1.000
_cell.length_b   1.000
_cell.length_c   1.000
_cell.angle_alpha   90.00
_cell.angle_beta   90.00
_cell.angle_gamma   90.00
#
_symmetry.space_group_name_H-M   'P 1'
#
loop_
_entity.id
_entity.type
_entity.pdbx_description
1 polymer ?
#
loop_
_entity_poly.entity_id
_entity_poly.type
_entity_poly.pdbx_seq_one_letter_code
_entity_poly.pdbx_strand_id
1 'polypeptide(L)'
;DIGTGYENMMKGHLEVDEEKLKQIVEEDLNKVWEFFGGANGFATQLDDYLWELVKFNGRIDQVAGISGRIEREQRFLATQIASWIERLSKREQELWRKFSAMEEVISRLQAQGSWISQALQGNNK
;
A
#
# COMPACT_ATOMS: atom_id res chain seq x y z
N ASP A 1 11.23 -9.55 -16.18
CA ASP A 1 11.57 -10.54 -15.16
C ASP A 1 12.43 -9.84 -14.12
N ILE A 2 11.82 -9.47 -12.99
CA ILE A 2 12.31 -8.41 -12.11
C ILE A 2 12.91 -9.08 -10.86
N GLY A 3 14.23 -9.27 -10.83
CA GLY A 3 15.07 -9.21 -9.62
C GLY A 3 14.79 -10.08 -8.37
N THR A 4 13.81 -10.99 -8.33
CA THR A 4 13.39 -11.65 -7.07
C THR A 4 14.04 -13.03 -6.80
N GLY A 5 14.98 -13.48 -7.63
CA GLY A 5 15.66 -14.78 -7.46
C GLY A 5 16.95 -14.68 -6.64
N TYR A 6 17.27 -15.73 -5.85
CA TYR A 6 18.52 -15.85 -5.08
C TYR A 6 19.77 -15.62 -5.95
N GLU A 7 19.76 -16.10 -7.19
CA GLU A 7 20.84 -15.85 -8.15
C GLU A 7 21.02 -14.38 -8.50
N ASN A 8 19.94 -13.58 -8.54
CA ASN A 8 20.04 -12.14 -8.79
C ASN A 8 20.51 -11.35 -7.56
N MET A 9 20.31 -11.88 -6.34
CA MET A 9 20.92 -11.31 -5.13
C MET A 9 22.44 -11.53 -5.09
N MET A 10 22.92 -12.62 -5.69
CA MET A 10 24.36 -12.91 -5.83
C MET A 10 25.03 -12.13 -6.97
N LYS A 11 24.28 -11.59 -7.94
CA LYS A 11 24.80 -10.79 -9.08
C LYS A 11 25.36 -9.40 -8.71
N GLY A 12 25.38 -9.05 -7.43
CA GLY A 12 26.02 -7.85 -6.91
C GLY A 12 27.35 -8.11 -6.18
N HIS A 13 27.85 -9.34 -6.16
CA HIS A 13 29.11 -9.65 -5.50
C HIS A 13 30.28 -9.08 -6.31
N LEU A 14 30.95 -8.08 -5.76
CA LEU A 14 32.18 -7.52 -6.29
C LEU A 14 33.35 -8.18 -5.55
N GLU A 15 34.20 -8.88 -6.30
CA GLU A 15 35.44 -9.47 -5.80
C GLU A 15 36.63 -8.73 -6.45
N VAL A 16 37.66 -8.47 -5.64
CA VAL A 16 38.88 -7.81 -6.08
C VAL A 16 39.95 -8.87 -6.29
N ASP A 17 40.51 -8.91 -7.50
CA ASP A 17 41.70 -9.71 -7.78
C ASP A 17 42.93 -9.02 -7.16
N GLU A 18 43.38 -9.53 -6.02
CA GLU A 18 44.47 -8.94 -5.24
C GLU A 18 45.81 -8.95 -5.99
N GLU A 19 46.10 -10.00 -6.75
CA GLU A 19 47.38 -10.13 -7.46
C GLU A 19 47.45 -9.13 -8.61
N LYS A 20 46.34 -8.99 -9.36
CA LYS A 20 46.23 -7.98 -10.40
C LYS A 20 46.24 -6.56 -9.84
N LEU A 21 45.61 -6.33 -8.68
CA LEU A 21 45.65 -5.04 -8.02
C LEU A 21 47.08 -4.67 -7.58
N LYS A 22 47.81 -5.61 -6.95
CA LYS A 22 49.22 -5.40 -6.56
C LYS A 22 50.07 -5.05 -7.77
N GLN A 23 49.92 -5.79 -8.87
CA GLN A 23 50.68 -5.51 -10.10
C GLN A 23 50.42 -4.08 -10.61
N ILE A 24 49.15 -3.65 -10.67
CA ILE A 24 48.81 -2.30 -11.16
C ILE A 24 49.30 -1.21 -10.19
N VAL A 25 49.24 -1.46 -8.87
CA VAL A 25 49.77 -0.55 -7.85
C VAL A 25 51.29 -0.38 -7.98
N GLU A 26 52.02 -1.47 -8.23
CA GLU A 26 53.46 -1.44 -8.45
C GLU A 26 53.85 -0.78 -9.77
N GLU A 27 53.06 -1.00 -10.83
CA GLU A 27 53.28 -0.38 -12.16
C GLU A 27 52.97 1.12 -12.16
N ASP A 28 51.80 1.52 -11.64
CA ASP A 28 51.37 2.92 -11.59
C ASP A 28 50.24 3.15 -10.58
N LEU A 29 50.63 3.53 -9.36
CA LEU A 29 49.70 3.89 -8.28
C LEU A 29 48.75 5.03 -8.67
N ASN A 30 49.15 5.95 -9.55
CA ASN A 30 48.31 7.10 -9.92
C ASN A 30 47.06 6.65 -10.69
N LYS A 31 47.14 5.57 -11.48
CA LYS A 31 45.98 5.03 -12.20
C LYS A 31 44.92 4.49 -11.26
N VAL A 32 45.32 3.85 -10.15
CA VAL A 32 44.38 3.36 -9.14
C VAL A 32 43.69 4.54 -8.45
N TRP A 33 44.46 5.58 -8.11
CA TRP A 33 43.90 6.80 -7.55
C TRP A 33 42.95 7.50 -8.52
N GLU A 34 43.32 7.65 -9.78
CA GLU A 34 42.47 8.28 -10.80
C GLU A 34 41.17 7.50 -11.02
N PHE A 35 41.24 6.16 -11.04
CA PHE A 35 40.07 5.30 -11.19
C PHE A 35 39.09 5.43 -10.03
N PHE A 36 39.56 5.44 -8.77
CA PHE A 36 38.64 5.51 -7.62
C PHE A 36 38.29 6.95 -7.22
N GLY A 37 39.29 7.80 -7.04
CA GLY A 37 39.17 9.14 -6.44
C GLY A 37 39.32 10.30 -7.42
N GLY A 38 39.51 10.04 -8.72
CA GLY A 38 39.48 11.09 -9.74
C GLY A 38 38.13 11.82 -9.78
N ALA A 39 38.09 12.95 -10.47
CA ALA A 39 36.86 13.74 -10.62
C ALA A 39 35.71 12.94 -11.25
N ASN A 40 36.02 11.99 -12.14
CA ASN A 40 35.08 11.00 -12.68
C ASN A 40 35.39 9.58 -12.18
N GLY A 41 36.02 9.47 -11.01
CA GLY A 41 36.36 8.19 -10.40
C GLY A 41 35.12 7.43 -9.95
N PHE A 42 35.24 6.11 -9.85
CA PHE A 42 34.16 5.22 -9.46
C PHE A 42 33.57 5.59 -8.09
N ALA A 43 34.40 5.91 -7.09
CA ALA A 43 33.92 6.27 -5.76
C ALA A 43 33.17 7.61 -5.77
N THR A 44 33.67 8.59 -6.53
CA THR A 44 33.01 9.90 -6.72
C THR A 44 31.64 9.74 -7.38
N GLN A 45 31.55 8.97 -8.47
CA GLN A 45 30.27 8.72 -9.15
C GLN A 45 29.27 7.98 -8.25
N LEU A 46 29.75 7.01 -7.46
CA LEU A 46 28.91 6.29 -6.52
C LEU A 46 28.40 7.20 -5.40
N ASP A 47 29.26 8.06 -4.85
CA ASP A 47 28.89 9.04 -3.83
C ASP A 47 27.83 10.02 -4.35
N ASP A 48 28.02 10.57 -5.55
CA ASP A 48 27.05 11.45 -6.20
C ASP A 48 25.69 10.76 -6.39
N TYR A 49 25.71 9.52 -6.89
CA TYR A 49 24.48 8.75 -7.08
C TYR A 49 23.77 8.45 -5.76
N LEU A 50 24.51 8.02 -4.74
CA LEU A 50 23.97 7.78 -3.40
C LEU A 50 23.42 9.06 -2.80
N TRP A 51 24.11 10.19 -2.95
CA TRP A 51 23.65 11.49 -2.48
C TRP A 51 22.33 11.89 -3.13
N GLU A 52 22.17 11.73 -4.46
CA GLU A 52 20.90 12.03 -5.13
C GLU A 52 19.74 11.14 -4.69
N LEU A 53 20.04 9.90 -4.30
CA LEU A 53 19.04 8.98 -3.74
C LEU A 53 18.58 9.41 -2.35
N VAL A 54 19.52 9.76 -1.46
CA VAL A 54 19.28 9.89 -0.01
C VAL A 54 19.12 11.33 0.49
N LYS A 55 19.52 12.33 -0.29
CA LYS A 55 19.36 13.74 0.10
C LYS A 55 17.90 14.08 0.36
N PHE A 56 17.66 15.17 1.08
CA PHE A 56 16.32 15.71 1.26
C PHE A 56 15.67 16.00 -0.11
N ASN A 57 14.41 15.59 -0.30
CA ASN A 57 13.73 15.60 -1.59
C ASN A 57 14.46 14.79 -2.70
N GLY A 58 15.34 13.86 -2.32
CA GLY A 58 15.96 12.87 -3.19
C GLY A 58 14.97 11.79 -3.62
N ARG A 59 15.44 10.85 -4.44
CA ARG A 59 14.54 9.85 -5.06
C ARG A 59 13.80 8.99 -4.03
N ILE A 60 14.46 8.61 -2.93
CA ILE A 60 13.84 7.80 -1.87
C ILE A 60 12.78 8.62 -1.15
N ASP A 61 13.10 9.85 -0.74
CA ASP A 61 12.19 10.74 -0.01
C ASP A 61 10.93 11.11 -0.83
N GLN A 62 11.07 11.31 -2.14
CA GLN A 62 9.93 11.56 -3.04
C GLN A 62 8.93 10.40 -3.11
N VAL A 63 9.37 9.18 -2.81
CA VAL A 63 8.54 7.97 -2.86
C VAL A 63 8.06 7.59 -1.45
N ALA A 64 9.00 7.38 -0.53
CA ALA A 64 8.78 6.81 0.79
C ALA A 64 8.91 7.84 1.94
N GLY A 65 9.21 9.11 1.63
CA GLY A 65 9.24 10.18 2.63
C GLY A 65 7.85 10.50 3.17
N ILE A 66 7.81 11.37 4.19
CA ILE A 66 6.58 11.80 4.89
C ILE A 66 5.62 12.54 3.95
N SER A 67 6.15 13.22 2.93
CA SER A 67 5.34 13.80 1.85
C SER A 67 5.52 13.04 0.54
N GLY A 68 6.04 11.82 0.61
CA GLY A 68 6.27 10.96 -0.53
C GLY A 68 4.97 10.48 -1.18
N ARG A 69 5.12 9.83 -2.33
CA ARG A 69 4.01 9.33 -3.12
C ARG A 69 3.16 8.30 -2.34
N ILE A 70 3.82 7.41 -1.60
CA ILE A 70 3.15 6.36 -0.81
C ILE A 70 2.26 6.97 0.27
N GLU A 71 2.79 7.93 1.05
CA GLU A 71 2.03 8.56 2.14
C GLU A 71 0.82 9.37 1.62
N ARG A 72 0.94 10.02 0.45
CA ARG A 72 -0.20 10.68 -0.20
C ARG A 72 -1.28 9.69 -0.62
N GLU A 73 -0.89 8.56 -1.20
CA GLU A 73 -1.81 7.52 -1.61
C GLU A 73 -2.50 6.88 -0.40
N GLN A 74 -1.77 6.62 0.68
CA GLN A 74 -2.32 6.13 1.93
C GLN A 74 -3.39 7.08 2.51
N ARG A 75 -3.11 8.39 2.55
CA ARG A 75 -4.09 9.39 3.02
C ARG A 75 -5.34 9.46 2.14
N PHE A 76 -5.16 9.34 0.83
CA PHE A 76 -6.27 9.29 -0.11
C PHE A 76 -7.15 8.05 0.11
N LEU A 77 -6.54 6.88 0.24
CA LEU A 77 -7.24 5.63 0.56
C LEU A 77 -7.98 5.71 1.90
N ALA A 78 -7.35 6.25 2.94
CA ALA A 78 -7.99 6.44 4.24
C ALA A 78 -9.27 7.31 4.15
N THR A 79 -9.21 8.38 3.37
CA THR A 79 -10.38 9.26 3.12
C THR A 79 -11.49 8.52 2.38
N GLN A 80 -11.14 7.72 1.37
CA GLN A 80 -12.12 6.89 0.66
C GLN A 80 -12.78 5.88 1.60
N ILE A 81 -11.99 5.19 2.43
CA ILE A 81 -12.49 4.22 3.42
C ILE A 81 -13.49 4.90 4.36
N ALA A 82 -13.16 6.07 4.90
CA ALA A 82 -14.08 6.81 5.77
C ALA A 82 -15.41 7.15 5.08
N SER A 83 -15.37 7.61 3.82
CA SER A 83 -16.58 7.84 3.02
C SER A 83 -17.40 6.56 2.80
N TRP A 84 -16.74 5.42 2.55
CA TRP A 84 -17.43 4.14 2.40
C TRP A 84 -18.10 3.68 3.70
N ILE A 85 -17.44 3.86 4.85
CA ILE A 85 -18.01 3.57 6.17
C ILE A 85 -19.28 4.40 6.40
N GLU A 86 -19.25 5.70 6.08
CA GLU A 86 -20.44 6.55 6.22
C GLU A 86 -21.60 6.07 5.35
N ARG A 87 -21.33 5.71 4.09
CA ARG A 87 -22.34 5.17 3.16
C ARG A 87 -22.92 3.85 3.66
N LEU A 88 -22.08 2.95 4.16
CA LEU A 88 -22.52 1.67 4.73
C LEU A 88 -23.41 1.90 5.95
N SER A 89 -23.04 2.82 6.86
CA SER A 89 -23.85 3.14 8.03
C SER A 89 -25.23 3.69 7.64
N LYS A 90 -25.30 4.61 6.67
CA LYS A 90 -26.59 5.11 6.16
C LYS A 90 -27.44 3.99 5.57
N ARG A 91 -26.81 3.09 4.81
CA ARG A 91 -27.50 1.95 4.20
C ARG A 91 -28.03 0.97 5.24
N GLU A 92 -27.25 0.70 6.29
CA GLU A 92 -27.67 -0.11 7.43
C GLU A 92 -28.89 0.51 8.12
N GLN A 93 -28.87 1.81 8.42
CA GLN A 93 -30.01 2.51 9.02
C GLN A 93 -31.26 2.46 8.14
N GLU A 94 -31.12 2.59 6.81
CA GLU A 94 -32.23 2.41 5.88
C GLU A 94 -32.81 1.00 5.91
N LEU A 95 -31.95 -0.02 5.97
CA LEU A 95 -32.39 -1.41 6.04
C LEU A 95 -33.13 -1.68 7.36
N TRP A 96 -32.64 -1.15 8.48
CA TRP A 96 -33.36 -1.23 9.76
C TRP A 96 -34.73 -0.57 9.70
N ARG A 97 -34.85 0.64 9.13
CA ARG A 97 -36.15 1.30 8.96
C ARG A 97 -37.11 0.46 8.12
N LYS A 98 -36.63 -0.14 7.03
CA LYS A 98 -37.44 -1.02 6.18
C LYS A 98 -37.86 -2.28 6.92
N PHE A 99 -36.94 -2.87 7.69
CA PHE A 99 -37.21 -4.05 8.50
C PHE A 99 -38.31 -3.77 9.53
N SER A 100 -38.18 -2.71 10.34
CA SER A 100 -39.20 -2.34 11.33
C SER A 100 -40.57 -2.01 10.70
N ALA A 101 -40.59 -1.36 9.53
CA ALA A 101 -41.84 -1.14 8.81
C ALA A 101 -42.48 -2.45 8.34
N MET A 102 -41.68 -3.43 7.90
CA MET A 102 -42.18 -4.76 7.55
C MET A 102 -42.69 -5.52 8.78
N GLU A 103 -42.03 -5.41 9.94
CA GLU A 103 -42.53 -6.00 11.20
C GLU A 103 -43.88 -5.43 11.61
N GLU A 104 -44.07 -4.11 11.50
CA GLU A 104 -45.34 -3.47 11.78
C GLU A 104 -46.45 -3.96 10.83
N VAL A 105 -46.16 -4.10 9.54
CA VAL A 105 -47.10 -4.64 8.56
C VAL A 105 -47.45 -6.09 8.89
N ILE A 106 -46.48 -6.93 9.23
CA ILE A 106 -46.71 -8.32 9.63
C ILE A 106 -47.60 -8.37 10.88
N SER A 107 -47.34 -7.54 11.89
CA SER A 107 -48.16 -7.46 13.10
C SER A 107 -49.61 -7.07 12.77
N ARG A 108 -49.81 -6.06 11.91
CA ARG A 108 -51.14 -5.66 11.44
C ARG A 108 -51.84 -6.75 10.65
N LEU A 109 -51.12 -7.52 9.83
CA LEU A 109 -51.67 -8.64 9.07
C LEU A 109 -52.07 -9.81 9.98
N GLN A 110 -51.26 -10.12 10.99
CA GLN A 110 -51.60 -11.13 12.01
C GLN A 110 -52.87 -10.75 12.77
N ALA A 111 -52.98 -9.49 13.22
CA ALA A 111 -54.17 -8.98 13.89
C ALA A 111 -55.44 -9.09 13.01
N GLN A 112 -55.32 -8.75 11.72
CA GLN A 112 -56.41 -8.92 10.75
C GLN A 112 -56.79 -10.39 10.56
N GLY A 113 -55.83 -11.29 10.41
CA GLY A 113 -56.07 -12.73 10.28
C GLY A 113 -56.78 -13.32 11.51
N SER A 114 -56.37 -12.93 12.72
CA SER A 114 -57.04 -13.34 13.96
C SER A 114 -58.48 -12.83 14.04
N TRP A 115 -58.73 -11.58 13.65
CA TRP A 115 -60.10 -11.03 13.61
C TRP A 115 -60.99 -11.79 12.62
N ILE A 116 -60.51 -12.08 11.41
CA ILE A 116 -61.25 -12.87 10.40
C ILE A 116 -61.55 -14.27 10.95
N SER A 117 -60.58 -14.93 11.57
CA SER A 117 -60.76 -16.26 12.16
C SER A 117 -61.84 -16.27 13.24
N GLN A 118 -61.86 -15.26 14.13
CA GLN A 118 -62.88 -15.10 15.15
C GLN A 118 -64.26 -14.78 14.57
N ALA A 119 -64.33 -13.91 13.56
CA ALA A 119 -65.58 -13.56 12.88
C ALA A 119 -66.22 -14.78 12.19
N LEU A 120 -65.40 -15.64 11.55
CA LEU A 120 -65.87 -16.87 10.91
C LEU A 120 -66.32 -17.95 11.92
N GLN A 121 -65.67 -18.06 13.08
CA GLN A 121 -66.13 -18.95 14.15
C GLN A 121 -67.41 -18.47 14.84
N GLY A 122 -67.59 -17.15 14.97
CA GLY A 122 -68.81 -16.56 15.54
C GLY A 122 -70.05 -16.72 14.66
N ASN A 123 -69.86 -16.82 13.34
CA ASN A 123 -70.95 -16.98 12.35
C ASN A 123 -71.39 -18.44 12.11
N ASN A 124 -70.74 -19.43 12.76
CA ASN A 124 -71.05 -20.85 12.64
C ASN A 124 -71.87 -21.40 13.84
N LYS A 125 -72.68 -20.55 14.48
CA LYS A 125 -73.65 -20.92 15.52
C LYS A 125 -75.06 -20.53 15.12
#